data_AF-A0A7C4DYA6-F1
#
_entry.id   AF-A0A7C4DYA6-F1
#
_cell.length_a   1.000
_cell.length_b   1.000
_cell.length_c   1.000
_cell.angle_alpha   90.00
_cell.angle_beta   90.00
_cell.angle_gamma   90.00
#
_symmetry.space_group_name_H-M   'P 1'
#
loop_
_entity.id
_entity.type
_entity.pdbx_description
1 polymer ?
#
loop_
_entity_poly.entity_id
_entity_poly.type
_entity_poly.pdbx_seq_one_letter_code
_entity_poly.pdbx_strand_id
1 'polypeptide(L)'
;MNEEERKVLSIRFVVVSLIFLALAGIEGILMRFRLMNTLVEFFDEKHFYSMMTAHPFVGVYGWAYMAVMGAFYFLVPHILKKEIYSKKAAYVSFWLMLVGLIILWSTTFLTHYAPLYTLYWPIPVAYEIIGWNLYSILTFGLGVALILGGVLVFFGNMFATIFLPPRSTDGGSPSPWYVVKELLITAFNLDKIRARISKMPQYTSKAFNYPVFVVAVFRGCVDTTLNAFVIGGVGILLIIFAIGNLIPTLSIPYTIVDPLIYKNVFWWGLDLIADGNVLIFTAGTWYLLVPLLLNRTLYGENVVRTVILADLVVSLFVWNHHMLADTPQPLFLQIQGQL
;
A
#
# COMPACT_ATOMS: atom_id res chain seq x y z
N MET A 1 -22.06 -4.28 11.33
CA MET A 1 -21.06 -4.25 12.44
C MET A 1 -21.36 -2.99 13.25
N ASN A 2 -21.73 -3.14 14.51
CA ASN A 2 -22.20 -2.03 15.34
C ASN A 2 -21.06 -1.07 15.70
N GLU A 3 -21.37 0.07 16.32
CA GLU A 3 -20.36 1.09 16.62
C GLU A 3 -19.31 0.61 17.62
N GLU A 4 -19.69 -0.12 18.67
CA GLU A 4 -18.73 -0.66 19.65
C GLU A 4 -17.75 -1.62 19.01
N GLU A 5 -18.24 -2.52 18.15
CA GLU A 5 -17.40 -3.44 17.39
C GLU A 5 -16.40 -2.70 16.49
N ARG A 6 -16.81 -1.57 15.89
CA ARG A 6 -15.91 -0.71 15.12
C ARG A 6 -14.85 -0.06 16.01
N LYS A 7 -15.23 0.44 17.19
CA LYS A 7 -14.27 1.01 18.16
C LYS A 7 -13.23 -0.02 18.56
N VAL A 8 -13.67 -1.23 18.95
CA VAL A 8 -12.77 -2.31 19.35
C VAL A 8 -11.80 -2.69 18.23
N LEU A 9 -12.28 -2.88 16.99
CA LEU A 9 -11.41 -3.19 15.86
C LEU A 9 -10.38 -2.07 15.61
N SER A 10 -10.85 -0.82 15.62
CA SER A 10 -9.99 0.35 15.36
C SER A 10 -8.91 0.51 16.41
N ILE A 11 -9.25 0.29 17.69
CA ILE A 11 -8.29 0.29 18.80
C ILE A 11 -7.24 -0.81 18.60
N ARG A 12 -7.62 -2.02 18.15
CA ARG A 12 -6.64 -3.08 17.87
C ARG A 12 -5.63 -2.66 16.81
N PHE A 13 -6.10 -2.10 15.71
CA PHE A 13 -5.24 -1.56 14.65
C PHE A 13 -4.30 -0.46 15.17
N VAL A 14 -4.82 0.51 15.93
CA VAL A 14 -4.04 1.63 16.46
C VAL A 14 -3.02 1.16 17.49
N VAL A 15 -3.38 0.27 18.41
CA VAL A 15 -2.45 -0.26 19.42
C VAL A 15 -1.29 -1.01 18.75
N VAL A 16 -1.60 -1.89 17.79
CA VAL A 16 -0.56 -2.62 17.04
C VAL A 16 0.29 -1.65 16.21
N SER A 17 -0.31 -0.63 15.61
CA SER A 17 0.40 0.41 14.86
C SER A 17 1.40 1.17 15.74
N LEU A 18 1.02 1.53 16.97
CA LEU A 18 1.91 2.21 17.91
C LEU A 18 3.06 1.31 18.39
N ILE A 19 2.82 0.01 18.53
CA ILE A 19 3.89 -0.96 18.83
C ILE A 19 4.90 -1.01 17.69
N PHE A 20 4.44 -1.10 16.44
CA PHE A 20 5.34 -1.08 15.28
C PHE A 20 6.02 0.29 15.08
N LEU A 21 5.39 1.40 15.45
CA LEU A 21 6.03 2.71 15.47
C LEU A 21 7.20 2.73 16.46
N ALA A 22 7.01 2.19 17.66
CA ALA A 22 8.07 2.08 18.65
C ALA A 22 9.22 1.18 18.13
N LEU A 23 8.89 0.05 17.51
CA LEU A 23 9.88 -0.83 16.89
C LEU A 23 10.67 -0.12 15.77
N ALA A 24 9.99 0.55 14.83
CA ALA A 24 10.64 1.32 13.77
C ALA A 24 11.54 2.43 14.35
N GLY A 25 11.11 3.09 15.42
CA GLY A 25 11.92 4.09 16.14
C GLY A 25 13.20 3.49 16.73
N ILE A 26 13.10 2.34 17.40
CA ILE A 26 14.25 1.61 17.94
C ILE A 26 15.20 1.19 16.82
N GLU A 27 14.69 0.57 15.74
CA GLU A 27 15.49 0.18 14.58
C GLU A 27 16.20 1.38 13.94
N GLY A 28 15.49 2.51 13.79
CA GLY A 28 16.07 3.75 13.28
C GLY A 28 17.24 4.25 14.12
N ILE A 29 17.13 4.21 15.44
CA ILE A 29 18.19 4.60 16.37
C ILE A 29 19.38 3.63 16.29
N LEU A 30 19.13 2.32 16.25
CA LEU A 30 20.19 1.30 16.12
C LEU A 30 20.98 1.46 14.81
N MET A 31 20.29 1.69 13.70
CA MET A 31 20.93 2.01 12.42
C MET A 31 21.78 3.28 12.51
N ARG A 32 21.34 4.32 13.23
CA ARG A 32 22.15 5.53 13.46
C ARG A 32 23.39 5.27 14.29
N PHE A 33 23.29 4.48 15.37
CA PHE A 33 24.47 4.10 16.15
C PHE A 33 25.49 3.33 15.31
N ARG A 34 25.04 2.44 14.42
CA ARG A 34 25.95 1.74 13.49
C ARG A 34 26.73 2.69 12.60
N LEU A 35 26.06 3.70 12.04
CA LEU A 35 26.70 4.73 11.19
C LEU A 35 27.70 5.60 11.95
N MET A 36 27.52 5.73 13.27
CA MET A 36 28.45 6.42 14.17
C MET A 36 29.59 5.51 14.67
N ASN A 37 29.64 4.25 14.23
CA ASN A 37 30.54 3.20 14.73
C ASN A 37 30.41 2.94 16.24
N THR A 38 29.20 3.12 16.78
CA THR A 38 28.84 2.84 18.18
C THR A 38 28.05 1.53 18.25
N LEU A 39 28.23 0.73 19.32
CA LEU A 39 27.57 -0.58 19.53
C LEU A 39 27.88 -1.66 18.47
N VAL A 40 28.96 -1.53 17.69
CA VAL A 40 29.32 -2.46 16.60
C VAL A 40 29.61 -3.89 17.05
N GLU A 41 29.94 -4.10 18.32
CA GLU A 41 30.12 -5.44 18.92
C GLU A 41 28.78 -6.20 19.08
N PHE A 42 27.68 -5.46 19.27
CA PHE A 42 26.34 -6.02 19.44
C PHE A 42 25.51 -5.94 18.16
N PHE A 43 25.89 -5.06 17.24
CA PHE A 43 25.15 -4.77 16.02
C PHE A 43 26.10 -4.69 14.83
N ASP A 44 26.33 -5.86 14.23
CA ASP A 44 27.22 -6.01 13.09
C ASP A 44 26.60 -5.51 11.77
N GLU A 45 27.36 -5.59 10.69
CA GLU A 45 26.94 -5.17 9.36
C GLU A 45 25.75 -5.99 8.82
N LYS A 46 25.66 -7.28 9.17
CA LYS A 46 24.55 -8.14 8.72
C LYS A 46 23.23 -7.70 9.34
N HIS A 47 23.24 -7.40 10.64
CA HIS A 47 22.06 -6.85 11.32
C HIS A 47 21.69 -5.47 10.77
N PHE A 48 22.66 -4.63 10.42
CA PHE A 48 22.38 -3.33 9.81
C PHE A 48 21.61 -3.45 8.49
N TYR A 49 22.08 -4.30 7.57
CA TYR A 49 21.41 -4.47 6.27
C TYR A 49 20.07 -5.23 6.39
N SER A 50 19.96 -6.20 7.29
CA SER A 50 18.68 -6.89 7.51
C SER A 50 17.66 -5.96 8.14
N MET A 51 18.08 -5.09 9.07
CA MET A 51 17.24 -4.03 9.63
C MET A 51 16.86 -2.98 8.59
N MET A 52 17.79 -2.56 7.71
CA MET A 52 17.46 -1.69 6.57
C MET A 52 16.44 -2.32 5.61
N THR A 53 16.37 -3.65 5.56
CA THR A 53 15.33 -4.36 4.81
C THR A 53 14.00 -4.32 5.54
N ALA A 54 13.98 -4.62 6.85
CA ALA A 54 12.76 -4.72 7.64
C ALA A 54 12.11 -3.37 7.96
N HIS A 55 12.93 -2.39 8.34
CA HIS A 55 12.50 -1.10 8.90
C HIS A 55 11.48 -0.37 8.02
N PRO A 56 11.65 -0.27 6.68
CA PRO A 56 10.63 0.36 5.85
C PRO A 56 9.30 -0.38 5.85
N PHE A 57 9.28 -1.73 5.90
CA PHE A 57 8.03 -2.48 6.02
C PHE A 57 7.36 -2.28 7.38
N VAL A 58 8.15 -2.27 8.46
CA VAL A 58 7.67 -2.00 9.82
C VAL A 58 7.07 -0.60 9.92
N GLY A 59 7.78 0.42 9.43
CA GLY A 59 7.31 1.81 9.46
C GLY A 59 6.11 2.06 8.55
N VAL A 60 6.18 1.64 7.29
CA VAL A 60 5.10 1.90 6.33
C VAL A 60 3.89 1.02 6.62
N TYR A 61 4.05 -0.31 6.59
CA TYR A 61 2.91 -1.21 6.72
C TYR A 61 2.52 -1.48 8.18
N GLY A 62 3.50 -1.59 9.08
CA GLY A 62 3.26 -1.87 10.50
C GLY A 62 2.73 -0.67 11.27
N TRP A 63 3.27 0.53 11.04
CA TRP A 63 2.78 1.75 11.66
C TRP A 63 1.74 2.45 10.78
N ALA A 64 2.14 3.04 9.65
CA ALA A 64 1.29 3.99 8.92
C ALA A 64 0.01 3.36 8.37
N TYR A 65 0.09 2.24 7.63
CA TYR A 65 -1.09 1.55 7.10
C TYR A 65 -2.01 1.08 8.23
N MET A 66 -1.47 0.45 9.27
CA MET A 66 -2.30 -0.04 10.37
C MET A 66 -3.06 1.09 11.08
N ALA A 67 -2.41 2.25 11.30
CA ALA A 67 -3.07 3.43 11.86
C ALA A 67 -4.23 3.89 10.97
N VAL A 68 -3.95 4.06 9.67
CA VAL A 68 -4.94 4.54 8.70
C VAL A 68 -6.10 3.56 8.54
N MET A 69 -5.81 2.27 8.39
CA MET A 69 -6.83 1.23 8.24
C MET A 69 -7.75 1.18 9.47
N GLY A 70 -7.17 1.27 10.68
CA GLY A 70 -7.93 1.38 11.92
C GLY A 70 -8.82 2.61 11.95
N ALA A 71 -8.26 3.78 11.67
CA ALA A 71 -9.03 5.04 11.64
C ALA A 71 -10.17 4.98 10.61
N PHE A 72 -9.93 4.42 9.42
CA PHE A 72 -10.91 4.41 8.34
C PHE A 72 -12.02 3.39 8.56
N TYR A 73 -11.74 2.24 9.19
CA TYR A 73 -12.79 1.32 9.62
C TYR A 73 -13.75 1.93 10.65
N PHE A 74 -13.35 3.00 11.33
CA PHE A 74 -14.27 3.77 12.17
C PHE A 74 -14.92 4.95 11.41
N LEU A 75 -14.08 5.84 10.86
CA LEU A 75 -14.51 7.16 10.37
C LEU A 75 -15.38 7.07 9.13
N VAL A 76 -15.01 6.24 8.14
CA VAL A 76 -15.76 6.15 6.87
C VAL A 76 -17.21 5.69 7.10
N PRO A 77 -17.48 4.53 7.75
CA PRO A 77 -18.85 4.11 8.01
C PRO A 77 -19.61 5.07 8.93
N HIS A 78 -18.93 5.70 9.89
CA HIS A 78 -19.55 6.69 10.78
C HIS A 78 -20.03 7.94 10.02
N ILE A 79 -19.18 8.53 9.18
CA ILE A 79 -19.50 9.73 8.38
C ILE A 79 -20.60 9.42 7.36
N LEU A 80 -20.52 8.27 6.70
CA LEU A 80 -21.51 7.85 5.71
C LEU A 80 -22.81 7.33 6.33
N LYS A 81 -22.87 7.16 7.66
CA LYS A 81 -23.98 6.51 8.38
C LYS A 81 -24.32 5.13 7.78
N LYS A 82 -23.28 4.37 7.44
CA LYS A 82 -23.37 3.03 6.85
C LYS A 82 -22.75 1.98 7.77
N GLU A 83 -23.19 0.74 7.62
CA GLU A 83 -22.45 -0.39 8.18
C GLU A 83 -21.26 -0.76 7.31
N ILE A 84 -20.19 -1.27 7.92
CA ILE A 84 -19.11 -1.95 7.18
C ILE A 84 -19.69 -3.13 6.42
N TYR A 85 -19.29 -3.26 5.16
CA TYR A 85 -19.75 -4.31 4.25
C TYR A 85 -19.51 -5.73 4.79
N SER A 86 -18.30 -6.02 5.29
CA SER A 86 -17.97 -7.33 5.86
C SER A 86 -17.12 -7.21 7.12
N LYS A 87 -17.72 -7.56 8.26
CA LYS A 87 -17.01 -7.70 9.55
C LYS A 87 -15.86 -8.71 9.45
N LYS A 88 -16.12 -9.86 8.81
CA LYS A 88 -15.10 -10.92 8.63
C LYS A 88 -13.91 -10.40 7.84
N ALA A 89 -14.14 -9.69 6.74
CA ALA A 89 -13.06 -9.11 5.94
C ALA A 89 -12.23 -8.09 6.74
N ALA A 90 -12.87 -7.30 7.61
CA ALA A 90 -12.18 -6.32 8.45
C ALA A 90 -11.23 -6.96 9.49
N TYR A 91 -11.61 -8.12 10.05
CA TYR A 91 -10.72 -8.88 10.93
C TYR A 91 -9.67 -9.67 10.15
N VAL A 92 -10.00 -10.18 8.96
CA VAL A 92 -9.04 -10.87 8.09
C VAL A 92 -7.93 -9.91 7.66
N SER A 93 -8.25 -8.68 7.24
CA SER A 93 -7.23 -7.68 6.88
C SER A 93 -6.31 -7.38 8.07
N PHE A 94 -6.85 -7.22 9.28
CA PHE A 94 -6.06 -7.04 10.51
C PHE A 94 -5.06 -8.18 10.73
N TRP A 95 -5.52 -9.43 10.69
CA TRP A 95 -4.67 -10.58 10.96
C TRP A 95 -3.66 -10.84 9.86
N LEU A 96 -4.03 -10.64 8.60
CA LEU A 96 -3.11 -10.74 7.47
C LEU A 96 -1.94 -9.75 7.60
N MET A 97 -2.25 -8.49 7.95
CA MET A 97 -1.23 -7.47 8.20
C MET A 97 -0.31 -7.87 9.36
N LEU A 98 -0.88 -8.20 10.52
CA LEU A 98 -0.11 -8.52 11.72
C LEU A 98 0.77 -9.75 11.53
N VAL A 99 0.22 -10.85 11.02
CA VAL A 99 0.96 -12.10 10.80
C VAL A 99 2.02 -11.90 9.71
N GLY A 100 1.68 -11.23 8.61
CA GLY A 100 2.63 -10.95 7.54
C GLY A 100 3.82 -10.13 8.00
N LEU A 101 3.59 -9.08 8.81
CA LEU A 101 4.65 -8.26 9.41
C LEU A 101 5.53 -9.05 10.37
N ILE A 102 4.94 -9.87 11.24
CA ILE A 102 5.71 -10.71 12.17
C ILE A 102 6.59 -11.69 11.39
N ILE A 103 6.05 -12.34 10.35
CA ILE A 103 6.81 -13.29 9.53
C ILE A 103 7.96 -12.57 8.80
N LEU A 104 7.68 -11.44 8.15
CA LEU A 104 8.67 -10.67 7.40
C LEU A 104 9.79 -10.20 8.33
N TRP A 105 9.43 -9.53 9.43
CA TRP A 105 10.38 -9.01 10.40
C TRP A 105 11.23 -10.12 11.01
N SER A 106 10.59 -11.20 11.49
CA SER A 106 11.29 -12.34 12.09
C SER A 106 12.23 -13.01 11.10
N THR A 107 11.85 -13.09 9.81
CA THR A 107 12.74 -13.62 8.76
C THR A 107 14.00 -12.79 8.67
N THR A 108 13.88 -11.48 8.46
CA THR A 108 15.05 -10.59 8.34
C THR A 108 15.91 -10.55 9.61
N PHE A 109 15.28 -10.57 10.78
CA PHE A 109 15.96 -10.49 12.07
C PHE A 109 16.73 -11.77 12.40
N LEU A 110 16.13 -12.94 12.20
CA LEU A 110 16.70 -14.22 12.60
C LEU A 110 17.69 -14.79 11.57
N THR A 111 17.50 -14.49 10.28
CA THR A 111 18.30 -15.10 9.20
C THR A 111 19.24 -14.12 8.50
N HIS A 112 19.21 -12.85 8.89
CA HIS A 112 19.96 -11.76 8.26
C HIS A 112 19.69 -11.59 6.77
N TYR A 113 18.54 -12.06 6.28
CA TYR A 113 18.12 -11.85 4.90
C TYR A 113 17.95 -10.35 4.62
N ALA A 114 18.73 -9.83 3.67
CA ALA A 114 18.92 -8.40 3.52
C ALA A 114 18.93 -7.86 2.08
N PRO A 115 17.87 -8.07 1.29
CA PRO A 115 17.77 -7.55 -0.08
C PRO A 115 17.39 -6.06 -0.19
N LEU A 116 17.23 -5.36 0.93
CA LEU A 116 16.71 -4.00 1.04
C LEU A 116 15.22 -3.89 0.63
N TYR A 117 14.58 -2.78 1.01
CA TYR A 117 13.14 -2.60 0.79
C TYR A 117 12.73 -2.48 -0.69
N THR A 118 13.67 -2.10 -1.55
CA THR A 118 13.44 -1.97 -2.99
C THR A 118 13.49 -3.31 -3.73
N LEU A 119 14.02 -4.36 -3.08
CA LEU A 119 14.05 -5.72 -3.60
C LEU A 119 14.60 -5.82 -5.03
N TYR A 120 15.61 -5.01 -5.37
CA TYR A 120 16.12 -4.93 -6.74
C TYR A 120 16.63 -6.27 -7.22
N TRP A 121 15.96 -6.79 -8.25
CA TRP A 121 16.31 -8.05 -8.87
C TRP A 121 17.73 -8.00 -9.47
N PRO A 122 18.58 -9.03 -9.30
CA PRO A 122 18.31 -10.33 -8.69
C PRO A 122 18.67 -10.46 -7.20
N ILE A 123 18.97 -9.36 -6.49
CA ILE A 123 19.48 -9.40 -5.10
C ILE A 123 18.59 -10.25 -4.16
N PRO A 124 17.25 -10.14 -4.17
CA PRO A 124 16.39 -10.99 -3.34
C PRO A 124 16.54 -12.49 -3.59
N VAL A 125 16.88 -12.89 -4.81
CA VAL A 125 16.91 -14.30 -5.22
C VAL A 125 18.32 -14.84 -5.40
N ALA A 126 19.33 -14.07 -5.01
CA ALA A 126 20.75 -14.37 -5.20
C ALA A 126 21.26 -15.45 -4.23
N TYR A 127 20.59 -16.61 -4.14
CA TYR A 127 20.97 -17.72 -3.26
C TYR A 127 22.32 -18.35 -3.64
N GLU A 128 22.65 -18.39 -4.94
CA GLU A 128 23.94 -18.92 -5.43
C GLU A 128 25.08 -17.91 -5.38
N ILE A 129 24.76 -16.60 -5.45
CA ILE A 129 25.75 -15.52 -5.54
C ILE A 129 26.07 -14.95 -4.16
N ILE A 130 25.03 -14.63 -3.38
CA ILE A 130 25.15 -14.01 -2.05
C ILE A 130 25.08 -15.07 -0.94
N GLY A 131 24.51 -16.25 -1.23
CA GLY A 131 24.34 -17.31 -0.23
C GLY A 131 23.05 -17.18 0.58
N TRP A 132 22.02 -16.50 0.05
CA TRP A 132 20.72 -16.44 0.72
C TRP A 132 20.11 -17.82 0.94
N ASN A 133 19.54 -18.01 2.12
CA ASN A 133 18.79 -19.23 2.40
C ASN A 133 17.44 -19.19 1.67
N LEU A 134 17.13 -20.22 0.87
CA LEU A 134 15.86 -20.34 0.13
C LEU A 134 14.62 -20.26 1.04
N TYR A 135 14.70 -20.78 2.27
CA TYR A 135 13.61 -20.65 3.24
C TYR A 135 13.42 -19.19 3.68
N SER A 136 14.48 -18.38 3.76
CA SER A 136 14.34 -16.94 4.06
C SER A 136 13.68 -16.19 2.91
N ILE A 137 14.03 -16.52 1.66
CA ILE A 137 13.37 -15.94 0.48
C ILE A 137 11.87 -16.28 0.51
N LEU A 138 11.55 -17.55 0.80
CA LEU A 138 10.18 -18.05 0.89
C LEU A 138 9.37 -17.35 2.00
N THR A 139 9.89 -17.32 3.24
CA THR A 139 9.16 -16.75 4.37
C THR A 139 9.05 -15.23 4.27
N PHE A 140 10.07 -14.55 3.75
CA PHE A 140 9.98 -13.13 3.44
C PHE A 140 8.91 -12.85 2.39
N GLY A 141 8.92 -13.61 1.27
CA GLY A 141 7.91 -13.50 0.22
C GLY A 141 6.50 -13.75 0.73
N LEU A 142 6.32 -14.74 1.61
CA LEU A 142 5.05 -15.01 2.30
C LEU A 142 4.61 -13.83 3.19
N GLY A 143 5.54 -13.25 3.96
CA GLY A 143 5.28 -12.07 4.77
C GLY A 143 4.76 -10.90 3.93
N VAL A 144 5.46 -10.58 2.83
CA VAL A 144 5.05 -9.55 1.86
C VAL A 144 3.66 -9.86 1.28
N ALA A 145 3.43 -11.09 0.79
CA ALA A 145 2.16 -11.49 0.20
C ALA A 145 0.98 -11.38 1.19
N LEU A 146 1.18 -11.74 2.45
CA LEU A 146 0.16 -11.60 3.49
C LEU A 146 -0.15 -10.14 3.82
N ILE A 147 0.87 -9.29 3.96
CA ILE A 147 0.71 -7.85 4.20
C ILE A 147 -0.14 -7.24 3.08
N LEU A 148 0.27 -7.42 1.82
CA LEU A 148 -0.43 -6.81 0.69
C LEU A 148 -1.79 -7.46 0.44
N GLY A 149 -1.95 -8.75 0.74
CA GLY A 149 -3.27 -9.40 0.80
C GLY A 149 -4.18 -8.74 1.84
N GLY A 150 -3.65 -8.38 3.01
CA GLY A 150 -4.36 -7.62 4.03
C GLY A 150 -4.81 -6.24 3.55
N VAL A 151 -3.93 -5.53 2.85
CA VAL A 151 -4.25 -4.23 2.20
C VAL A 151 -5.36 -4.38 1.16
N LEU A 152 -5.30 -5.40 0.29
CA LEU A 152 -6.32 -5.66 -0.73
C LEU A 152 -7.69 -6.01 -0.10
N VAL A 153 -7.70 -6.82 0.95
CA VAL A 153 -8.94 -7.14 1.70
C VAL A 153 -9.51 -5.88 2.35
N PHE A 154 -8.67 -5.02 2.91
CA PHE A 154 -9.10 -3.75 3.48
C PHE A 154 -9.76 -2.85 2.44
N PHE A 155 -9.07 -2.65 1.31
CA PHE A 155 -9.58 -1.85 0.20
C PHE A 155 -10.92 -2.38 -0.30
N GLY A 156 -11.01 -3.68 -0.60
CA GLY A 156 -12.24 -4.29 -1.12
C GLY A 156 -13.41 -4.10 -0.16
N ASN A 157 -13.15 -4.22 1.14
CA ASN A 157 -14.17 -4.00 2.17
C ASN A 157 -14.58 -2.52 2.28
N MET A 158 -13.62 -1.60 2.20
CA MET A 158 -13.87 -0.16 2.29
C MET A 158 -14.62 0.36 1.07
N PHE A 159 -14.17 -0.04 -0.12
CA PHE A 159 -14.86 0.23 -1.38
C PHE A 159 -16.31 -0.25 -1.32
N ALA A 160 -16.51 -1.51 -0.91
CA ALA A 160 -17.83 -2.09 -0.81
C ALA A 160 -18.73 -1.33 0.17
N THR A 161 -18.16 -0.84 1.27
CA THR A 161 -18.86 -0.01 2.26
C THR A 161 -19.29 1.35 1.68
N ILE A 162 -18.44 1.98 0.87
CA ILE A 162 -18.72 3.31 0.30
C ILE A 162 -19.76 3.21 -0.83
N PHE A 163 -19.55 2.31 -1.80
CA PHE A 163 -20.25 2.36 -3.08
C PHE A 163 -21.34 1.31 -3.26
N LEU A 164 -21.30 0.18 -2.56
CA LEU A 164 -22.37 -0.80 -2.70
C LEU A 164 -23.59 -0.39 -1.89
N PRO A 165 -24.81 -0.62 -2.42
CA PRO A 165 -26.00 -0.50 -1.63
C PRO A 165 -25.94 -1.45 -0.43
N PRO A 166 -26.61 -1.11 0.69
CA PRO A 166 -26.78 -2.04 1.80
C PRO A 166 -27.26 -3.38 1.26
N ARG A 167 -26.67 -4.48 1.74
CA ARG A 167 -27.06 -5.82 1.31
C ARG A 167 -28.54 -5.99 1.60
N SER A 168 -29.39 -6.00 0.57
CA SER A 168 -30.82 -6.24 0.76
C SER A 168 -31.00 -7.68 1.25
N THR A 169 -32.01 -7.89 2.09
CA THR A 169 -32.42 -9.23 2.53
C THR A 169 -32.82 -10.13 1.35
N ASP A 170 -33.07 -9.55 0.18
CA ASP A 170 -33.65 -10.19 -0.99
C ASP A 170 -32.61 -10.66 -2.02
N GLY A 171 -31.37 -10.89 -1.59
CA GLY A 171 -30.44 -11.80 -2.28
C GLY A 171 -29.65 -11.27 -3.49
N GLY A 172 -29.89 -10.03 -3.94
CA GLY A 172 -29.14 -9.43 -5.04
C GLY A 172 -27.84 -8.76 -4.60
N SER A 173 -26.71 -9.49 -4.56
CA SER A 173 -25.40 -8.83 -4.44
C SER A 173 -25.05 -8.22 -5.81
N PRO A 174 -24.64 -6.92 -5.89
CA PRO A 174 -24.22 -6.32 -7.15
C PRO A 174 -23.11 -7.15 -7.80
N SER A 175 -23.11 -7.27 -9.13
CA SER A 175 -22.08 -8.07 -9.81
C SER A 175 -20.68 -7.48 -9.57
N PRO A 176 -19.64 -8.30 -9.40
CA PRO A 176 -18.26 -7.81 -9.26
C PRO A 176 -17.83 -6.85 -10.39
N TRP A 177 -18.37 -7.04 -11.59
CA TRP A 177 -18.11 -6.15 -12.72
C TRP A 177 -18.79 -4.77 -12.58
N TYR A 178 -20.00 -4.71 -12.02
CA TYR A 178 -20.65 -3.44 -11.70
C TYR A 178 -19.82 -2.62 -10.70
N VAL A 179 -19.30 -3.29 -9.66
CA VAL A 179 -18.41 -2.74 -8.62
C VAL A 179 -17.16 -2.11 -9.26
N VAL A 180 -16.45 -2.87 -10.10
CA VAL A 180 -15.24 -2.41 -10.80
C VAL A 180 -15.54 -1.27 -11.78
N LYS A 181 -16.65 -1.35 -12.52
CA LYS A 181 -17.05 -0.30 -13.45
C LYS A 181 -17.37 1.01 -12.74
N GLU A 182 -18.15 0.97 -11.67
CA GLU A 182 -18.47 2.17 -10.88
C GLU A 182 -17.22 2.75 -10.23
N LEU A 183 -16.27 1.90 -9.82
CA LEU A 183 -14.96 2.32 -9.32
C LEU A 183 -14.19 3.13 -10.37
N LEU A 184 -14.00 2.59 -11.57
CA LEU A 184 -13.24 3.25 -12.62
C LEU A 184 -13.93 4.55 -13.09
N ILE A 185 -15.25 4.52 -13.22
CA ILE A 185 -16.02 5.70 -13.62
C ILE A 185 -15.88 6.81 -12.58
N THR A 186 -15.98 6.49 -11.29
CA THR A 186 -15.92 7.47 -10.20
C THR A 186 -14.48 7.96 -9.95
N ALA A 187 -13.50 7.05 -9.99
CA ALA A 187 -12.09 7.35 -9.75
C ALA A 187 -11.51 8.29 -10.80
N PHE A 188 -11.86 8.09 -12.07
CA PHE A 188 -11.37 8.91 -13.18
C PHE A 188 -12.37 9.98 -13.62
N ASN A 189 -13.46 10.18 -12.87
CA ASN A 189 -14.51 11.16 -13.20
C ASN A 189 -15.04 11.02 -14.64
N LEU A 190 -15.07 9.78 -15.15
CA LEU A 190 -15.44 9.48 -16.55
C LEU A 190 -16.92 9.76 -16.79
N ASP A 191 -17.72 9.76 -15.72
CA ASP A 191 -19.13 10.13 -15.76
C ASP A 191 -19.33 11.59 -16.18
N LYS A 192 -18.53 12.51 -15.64
CA LYS A 192 -18.54 13.94 -16.02
C LYS A 192 -18.05 14.14 -17.45
N ILE A 193 -17.00 13.44 -17.86
CA ILE A 193 -16.48 13.48 -19.23
C ILE A 193 -17.55 13.00 -20.21
N ARG A 194 -18.18 11.85 -19.92
CA ARG A 194 -19.24 11.29 -20.73
C ARG A 194 -20.46 12.21 -20.81
N ALA A 195 -20.89 12.79 -19.70
CA ALA A 195 -22.00 13.73 -19.69
C ALA A 195 -21.71 14.99 -20.52
N ARG A 196 -20.45 15.48 -20.50
CA ARG A 196 -20.00 16.60 -21.34
C ARG A 196 -19.99 16.24 -22.83
N ILE A 197 -19.52 15.05 -23.19
CA ILE A 197 -19.55 14.53 -24.57
C ILE A 197 -21.00 14.36 -25.05
N SER A 198 -21.86 13.80 -24.20
CA SER A 198 -23.28 13.56 -24.49
C SER A 198 -24.17 14.81 -24.38
N LYS A 199 -23.58 16.00 -24.17
CA LYS A 199 -24.30 17.28 -24.02
C LYS A 199 -25.46 17.22 -23.01
N MET A 200 -25.33 16.44 -21.95
CA MET A 200 -26.37 16.34 -20.92
C MET A 200 -26.42 17.66 -20.12
N PRO A 201 -27.57 18.36 -20.06
CA PRO A 201 -27.70 19.55 -19.23
C PRO A 201 -27.63 19.15 -17.76
N GLN A 202 -26.78 19.83 -16.99
CA GLN A 202 -26.64 19.71 -15.52
C GLN A 202 -26.34 18.30 -15.00
N TYR A 203 -25.14 17.78 -15.27
CA TYR A 203 -24.63 16.56 -14.64
C TYR A 203 -23.60 16.85 -13.53
N THR A 204 -23.89 16.41 -12.30
CA THR A 204 -22.93 16.36 -11.19
C THR A 204 -22.39 14.95 -11.04
N SER A 205 -21.07 14.80 -11.08
CA SER A 205 -20.41 13.49 -10.90
C SER A 205 -20.71 12.90 -9.53
N LYS A 206 -20.85 11.57 -9.46
CA LYS A 206 -21.10 10.86 -8.20
C LYS A 206 -20.00 11.11 -7.16
N ALA A 207 -18.75 11.29 -7.60
CA ALA A 207 -17.62 11.59 -6.72
C ALA A 207 -17.80 12.93 -5.98
N PHE A 208 -18.53 13.90 -6.57
CA PHE A 208 -18.74 15.22 -6.00
C PHE A 208 -19.82 15.27 -4.92
N ASN A 209 -20.63 14.21 -4.80
CA ASN A 209 -21.66 14.10 -3.78
C ASN A 209 -21.12 13.62 -2.43
N TYR A 210 -19.85 13.17 -2.38
CA TYR A 210 -19.21 12.71 -1.16
C TYR A 210 -18.40 13.83 -0.48
N PRO A 211 -18.27 13.81 0.87
CA PRO A 211 -17.34 14.67 1.59
C PRO A 211 -15.92 14.50 1.05
N VAL A 212 -15.13 15.58 1.04
CA VAL A 212 -13.75 15.55 0.50
C VAL A 212 -12.87 14.50 1.16
N PHE A 213 -13.05 14.27 2.47
CA PHE A 213 -12.42 13.15 3.18
C PHE A 213 -12.68 11.81 2.49
N VAL A 214 -13.93 11.51 2.16
CA VAL A 214 -14.31 10.23 1.54
C VAL A 214 -13.74 10.12 0.12
N VAL A 215 -13.68 11.23 -0.62
CA VAL A 215 -13.02 11.29 -1.94
C VAL A 215 -11.51 10.99 -1.82
N ALA A 216 -10.84 11.56 -0.81
CA ALA A 216 -9.43 11.30 -0.53
C ALA A 216 -9.19 9.83 -0.13
N VAL A 217 -9.99 9.28 0.80
CA VAL A 217 -9.95 7.86 1.19
C VAL A 217 -10.11 7.00 -0.06
N PHE A 218 -11.10 7.28 -0.91
CA PHE A 218 -11.32 6.52 -2.12
C PHE A 218 -10.13 6.57 -3.09
N ARG A 219 -9.57 7.76 -3.35
CA ARG A 219 -8.40 7.90 -4.23
C ARG A 219 -7.20 7.14 -3.70
N GLY A 220 -6.80 7.36 -2.44
CA GLY A 220 -5.66 6.65 -1.88
C GLY A 220 -5.89 5.13 -1.84
N CYS A 221 -7.14 4.69 -1.70
CA CYS A 221 -7.54 3.30 -1.84
C CYS A 221 -7.23 2.71 -3.23
N VAL A 222 -7.39 3.48 -4.32
CA VAL A 222 -7.03 3.04 -5.69
C VAL A 222 -5.52 2.87 -5.83
N ASP A 223 -4.73 3.87 -5.41
CA ASP A 223 -3.27 3.83 -5.47
C ASP A 223 -2.70 2.66 -4.66
N THR A 224 -3.18 2.50 -3.43
CA THR A 224 -2.74 1.42 -2.56
C THR A 224 -3.11 0.04 -3.10
N THR A 225 -4.16 -0.07 -3.90
CA THR A 225 -4.53 -1.32 -4.59
C THR A 225 -3.56 -1.65 -5.72
N LEU A 226 -3.25 -0.68 -6.58
CA LEU A 226 -2.28 -0.86 -7.66
C LEU A 226 -0.91 -1.25 -7.10
N ASN A 227 -0.47 -0.54 -6.05
CA ASN A 227 0.72 -0.90 -5.31
C ASN A 227 0.65 -2.33 -4.75
N ALA A 228 -0.45 -2.70 -4.09
CA ALA A 228 -0.56 -4.02 -3.47
C ALA A 228 -0.51 -5.16 -4.49
N PHE A 229 -0.99 -4.95 -5.72
CA PHE A 229 -0.80 -5.90 -6.81
C PHE A 229 0.67 -6.03 -7.24
N VAL A 230 1.37 -4.91 -7.39
CA VAL A 230 2.78 -4.92 -7.80
C VAL A 230 3.66 -5.54 -6.71
N ILE A 231 3.63 -5.00 -5.50
CA ILE A 231 4.50 -5.43 -4.40
C ILE A 231 4.08 -6.80 -3.85
N GLY A 232 2.77 -7.07 -3.79
CA GLY A 232 2.27 -8.40 -3.48
C GLY A 232 2.70 -9.42 -4.55
N GLY A 233 2.68 -9.02 -5.82
CA GLY A 233 3.21 -9.79 -6.94
C GLY A 233 4.70 -10.12 -6.79
N VAL A 234 5.52 -9.18 -6.30
CA VAL A 234 6.93 -9.45 -5.94
C VAL A 234 7.01 -10.50 -4.83
N GLY A 235 6.20 -10.39 -3.77
CA GLY A 235 6.14 -11.41 -2.72
C GLY A 235 5.83 -12.81 -3.27
N ILE A 236 4.84 -12.91 -4.16
CA ILE A 236 4.49 -14.16 -4.86
C ILE A 236 5.63 -14.66 -5.75
N LEU A 237 6.31 -13.76 -6.47
CA LEU A 237 7.47 -14.11 -7.31
C LEU A 237 8.61 -14.71 -6.46
N LEU A 238 8.89 -14.15 -5.29
CA LEU A 238 9.88 -14.71 -4.35
C LEU A 238 9.48 -16.10 -3.86
N ILE A 239 8.19 -16.32 -3.55
CA ILE A 239 7.67 -17.63 -3.15
C ILE A 239 7.85 -18.64 -4.29
N ILE A 240 7.46 -18.30 -5.52
CA ILE A 240 7.58 -19.17 -6.70
C ILE A 240 9.05 -19.53 -6.92
N PHE A 241 9.94 -18.53 -6.89
CA PHE A 241 11.37 -18.74 -7.05
C PHE A 241 11.94 -19.68 -5.97
N ALA A 242 11.61 -19.43 -4.71
CA ALA A 242 12.11 -20.23 -3.59
C ALA A 242 11.58 -21.67 -3.65
N ILE A 243 10.28 -21.88 -3.88
CA ILE A 243 9.70 -23.22 -4.01
C ILE A 243 10.30 -23.96 -5.21
N GLY A 244 10.43 -23.28 -6.35
CA GLY A 244 11.03 -23.87 -7.56
C GLY A 244 12.44 -24.38 -7.33
N ASN A 245 13.27 -23.62 -6.61
CA ASN A 245 14.66 -24.03 -6.31
C ASN A 245 14.81 -24.90 -5.05
N LEU A 246 13.75 -25.11 -4.27
CA LEU A 246 13.70 -26.12 -3.20
C LEU A 246 13.40 -27.53 -3.73
N ILE A 247 12.81 -27.64 -4.93
CA ILE A 247 12.50 -28.92 -5.58
C ILE A 247 13.74 -29.38 -6.37
N PRO A 248 14.38 -30.50 -6.03
CA PRO A 248 15.67 -30.90 -6.63
C PRO A 248 15.67 -31.07 -8.15
N THR A 249 14.50 -31.32 -8.75
CA THR A 249 14.35 -31.52 -10.20
C THR A 249 14.08 -30.24 -10.98
N LEU A 250 13.88 -29.11 -10.29
CA LEU A 250 13.62 -27.81 -10.87
C LEU A 250 14.76 -26.85 -10.51
N SER A 251 15.10 -25.96 -11.43
CA SER A 251 16.03 -24.87 -11.18
C SER A 251 15.51 -23.66 -11.94
N ILE A 252 15.09 -22.64 -11.20
CA ILE A 252 14.61 -21.38 -11.79
C ILE A 252 15.80 -20.42 -11.77
N PRO A 253 16.37 -20.07 -12.93
CA PRO A 253 17.49 -19.14 -12.96
C PRO A 253 17.01 -17.75 -12.58
N TYR A 254 17.82 -16.99 -11.85
CA TYR A 254 17.50 -15.60 -11.54
C TYR A 254 17.40 -14.73 -12.81
N THR A 255 17.98 -15.15 -13.94
CA THR A 255 17.89 -14.41 -15.21
C THR A 255 16.50 -14.43 -15.87
N ILE A 256 15.53 -15.17 -15.30
CA ILE A 256 14.15 -15.21 -15.81
C ILE A 256 13.44 -13.84 -15.73
N VAL A 257 13.88 -12.96 -14.83
CA VAL A 257 13.36 -11.60 -14.74
C VAL A 257 14.46 -10.62 -15.14
N ASP A 258 14.15 -9.79 -16.12
CA ASP A 258 14.99 -8.67 -16.52
C ASP A 258 15.01 -7.60 -15.40
N PRO A 259 16.20 -7.24 -14.86
CA PRO A 259 16.30 -6.25 -13.78
C PRO A 259 15.73 -4.86 -14.12
N LEU A 260 15.85 -4.42 -15.37
CA LEU A 260 15.38 -3.10 -15.79
C LEU A 260 13.85 -3.07 -15.89
N ILE A 261 13.25 -4.12 -16.44
CA ILE A 261 11.79 -4.30 -16.46
C ILE A 261 11.27 -4.40 -15.03
N TYR A 262 11.94 -5.18 -14.17
CA TYR A 262 11.58 -5.30 -12.75
C TYR A 262 11.51 -3.94 -12.08
N LYS A 263 12.58 -3.13 -12.18
CA LYS A 263 12.62 -1.80 -11.55
C LYS A 263 11.51 -0.89 -12.05
N ASN A 264 11.23 -0.88 -13.35
CA ASN A 264 10.15 -0.07 -13.93
C ASN A 264 8.78 -0.46 -13.35
N VAL A 265 8.46 -1.76 -13.34
CA VAL A 265 7.19 -2.26 -12.79
C VAL A 265 7.12 -2.01 -11.28
N PHE A 266 8.23 -2.26 -10.57
CA PHE A 266 8.33 -2.06 -9.13
C PHE A 266 8.07 -0.61 -8.74
N TRP A 267 8.75 0.35 -9.37
CA TRP A 267 8.56 1.76 -9.07
C TRP A 267 7.20 2.28 -9.53
N TRP A 268 6.67 1.80 -10.65
CA TRP A 268 5.30 2.13 -11.06
C TRP A 268 4.26 1.76 -9.98
N GLY A 269 4.47 0.67 -9.25
CA GLY A 269 3.65 0.31 -8.08
C GLY A 269 4.01 1.08 -6.81
N LEU A 270 5.29 1.10 -6.45
CA LEU A 270 5.77 1.61 -5.16
C LEU A 270 5.61 3.13 -5.03
N ASP A 271 5.77 3.89 -6.12
CA ASP A 271 5.61 5.35 -6.11
C ASP A 271 4.21 5.76 -5.62
N LEU A 272 3.19 4.96 -5.98
CA LEU A 272 1.81 5.13 -5.56
C LEU A 272 1.61 4.94 -4.04
N ILE A 273 2.56 4.34 -3.30
CA ILE A 273 2.49 4.29 -1.83
C ILE A 273 2.66 5.68 -1.24
N ALA A 274 3.67 6.43 -1.71
CA ALA A 274 3.95 7.76 -1.17
C ALA A 274 2.75 8.68 -1.39
N ASP A 275 2.20 8.66 -2.60
CA ASP A 275 1.06 9.48 -3.00
C ASP A 275 -0.24 9.02 -2.31
N GLY A 276 -0.57 7.74 -2.43
CA GLY A 276 -1.84 7.21 -1.93
C GLY A 276 -1.91 7.10 -0.42
N ASN A 277 -0.93 6.42 0.18
CA ASN A 277 -0.98 6.07 1.60
C ASN A 277 -0.52 7.21 2.51
N VAL A 278 0.61 7.85 2.21
CA VAL A 278 1.19 8.84 3.12
C VAL A 278 0.60 10.23 2.87
N LEU A 279 0.49 10.66 1.61
CA LEU A 279 0.02 12.00 1.30
C LEU A 279 -1.50 12.11 1.31
N ILE A 280 -2.22 11.29 0.52
CA ILE A 280 -3.67 11.49 0.34
C ILE A 280 -4.51 11.07 1.56
N PHE A 281 -4.18 10.00 2.28
CA PHE A 281 -4.91 9.66 3.50
C PHE A 281 -4.69 10.68 4.61
N THR A 282 -3.48 11.23 4.72
CA THR A 282 -3.17 12.31 5.66
C THR A 282 -3.89 13.59 5.26
N ALA A 283 -3.81 13.99 3.98
CA ALA A 283 -4.54 15.14 3.46
C ALA A 283 -6.05 15.00 3.67
N GLY A 284 -6.60 13.80 3.43
CA GLY A 284 -7.99 13.45 3.73
C GLY A 284 -8.36 13.75 5.17
N THR A 285 -7.53 13.30 6.12
CA THR A 285 -7.72 13.58 7.55
C THR A 285 -7.76 15.09 7.83
N TRP A 286 -6.89 15.88 7.19
CA TRP A 286 -6.93 17.35 7.32
C TRP A 286 -8.18 17.98 6.68
N TYR A 287 -8.62 17.47 5.53
CA TYR A 287 -9.88 17.89 4.88
C TYR A 287 -11.11 17.56 5.72
N LEU A 288 -11.01 16.64 6.67
CA LEU A 288 -12.03 16.38 7.68
C LEU A 288 -11.88 17.28 8.91
N LEU A 289 -10.69 17.31 9.52
CA LEU A 289 -10.47 17.95 10.81
C LEU A 289 -10.54 19.47 10.76
N VAL A 290 -9.95 20.11 9.74
CA VAL A 290 -9.89 21.59 9.67
C VAL A 290 -11.29 22.21 9.62
N PRO A 291 -12.21 21.77 8.72
CA PRO A 291 -13.59 22.25 8.72
C PRO A 291 -14.32 22.05 10.05
N LEU A 292 -14.12 20.88 10.69
CA LEU A 292 -14.75 20.54 11.97
C LEU A 292 -14.26 21.44 13.11
N LEU A 293 -12.95 21.63 13.23
CA LEU A 293 -12.33 22.44 14.28
C LEU A 293 -12.69 23.92 14.15
N LEU A 294 -12.79 24.41 12.92
CA LEU A 294 -13.13 25.82 12.65
C LEU A 294 -14.63 26.07 12.57
N ASN A 295 -15.45 25.03 12.62
CA ASN A 295 -16.90 25.07 12.37
C ASN A 295 -17.24 25.84 11.08
N ARG A 296 -16.52 25.53 9.99
CA ARG A 296 -16.67 26.16 8.67
C ARG A 296 -16.67 25.12 7.58
N THR A 297 -17.23 25.46 6.42
CA THR A 297 -17.07 24.63 5.22
C THR A 297 -15.64 24.71 4.70
N LEU A 298 -15.19 23.64 4.02
CA LEU A 298 -13.88 23.63 3.39
C LEU A 298 -13.85 24.65 2.24
N TYR A 299 -12.93 25.61 2.31
CA TYR A 299 -12.76 26.57 1.22
C TYR A 299 -12.30 25.86 -0.06
N GLY A 300 -12.94 26.17 -1.19
CA GLY A 300 -12.57 25.59 -2.48
C GLY A 300 -12.88 24.10 -2.63
N GLU A 301 -13.85 23.56 -1.88
CA GLU A 301 -14.18 22.13 -1.84
C GLU A 301 -14.25 21.44 -3.21
N ASN A 302 -14.88 22.10 -4.20
CA ASN A 302 -14.99 21.58 -5.56
C ASN A 302 -13.65 21.48 -6.28
N VAL A 303 -12.76 22.45 -6.08
CA VAL A 303 -11.41 22.45 -6.65
C VAL A 303 -10.61 21.31 -6.03
N VAL A 304 -10.67 21.15 -4.70
CA VAL A 304 -9.96 20.09 -3.99
C VAL A 304 -10.38 18.71 -4.49
N ARG A 305 -11.68 18.44 -4.67
CA ARG A 305 -12.16 17.18 -5.25
C ARG A 305 -11.59 16.94 -6.65
N THR A 306 -11.58 17.96 -7.51
CA THR A 306 -11.01 17.84 -8.86
C THR A 306 -9.52 17.54 -8.81
N VAL A 307 -8.76 18.22 -7.94
CA VAL A 307 -7.31 18.05 -7.82
C VAL A 307 -6.98 16.64 -7.33
N ILE A 308 -7.68 16.11 -6.32
CA ILE A 308 -7.49 14.73 -5.84
C ILE A 308 -7.67 13.71 -6.98
N LEU A 309 -8.68 13.90 -7.84
CA LEU A 309 -8.94 13.00 -8.96
C LEU A 309 -7.94 13.19 -10.11
N ALA A 310 -7.47 14.42 -10.35
CA ALA A 310 -6.44 14.68 -11.36
C ALA A 310 -5.08 14.11 -10.92
N ASP A 311 -4.76 14.23 -9.64
CA ASP A 311 -3.55 13.69 -9.02
C ASP A 311 -3.46 12.16 -9.17
N LEU A 312 -4.58 11.43 -9.10
CA LEU A 312 -4.63 10.00 -9.43
C LEU A 312 -4.15 9.69 -10.85
N VAL A 313 -4.43 10.56 -11.83
CA VAL A 313 -4.01 10.31 -13.22
C VAL A 313 -2.53 10.65 -13.36
N VAL A 314 -2.09 11.77 -12.80
CA VAL A 314 -0.72 12.25 -12.92
C VAL A 314 0.26 11.30 -12.22
N SER A 315 -0.07 10.80 -11.03
CA SER A 315 0.78 9.89 -10.26
C SER A 315 1.13 8.59 -11.02
N LEU A 316 0.25 8.13 -11.91
CA LEU A 316 0.50 6.93 -12.72
C LEU A 316 1.61 7.09 -13.77
N PHE A 317 2.09 8.32 -14.02
CA PHE A 317 3.05 8.64 -15.09
C PHE A 317 4.36 9.26 -14.60
N VAL A 318 4.62 9.29 -13.29
CA VAL A 318 5.82 9.94 -12.73
C VAL A 318 6.85 8.97 -12.14
N TRP A 319 6.53 7.68 -12.01
CA TRP A 319 7.39 6.66 -11.36
C TRP A 319 8.86 6.66 -11.79
N ASN A 320 9.12 7.03 -13.05
CA ASN A 320 10.45 7.02 -13.63
C ASN A 320 11.41 8.03 -12.96
N HIS A 321 10.92 8.98 -12.14
CA HIS A 321 11.80 9.85 -11.34
C HIS A 321 12.70 9.07 -10.37
N HIS A 322 12.36 7.81 -10.03
CA HIS A 322 13.21 6.94 -9.20
C HIS A 322 14.34 6.26 -9.98
N MET A 323 14.33 6.38 -11.31
CA MET A 323 15.22 5.63 -12.20
C MET A 323 16.02 6.56 -13.14
N LEU A 324 16.09 7.85 -12.83
CA LEU A 324 16.70 8.87 -13.70
C LEU A 324 18.20 8.65 -13.92
N ALA A 325 18.86 7.92 -13.02
CA ALA A 325 20.26 7.54 -13.11
C ALA A 325 20.49 6.13 -13.70
N ASP A 326 19.43 5.38 -14.04
CA ASP A 326 19.57 4.06 -14.66
C ASP A 326 19.95 4.21 -16.15
N THR A 327 21.26 4.16 -16.41
CA THR A 327 21.86 4.29 -17.76
C THR A 327 21.38 3.28 -18.81
N PRO A 328 20.86 2.07 -18.47
CA PRO A 328 20.28 1.17 -19.47
C PRO A 328 18.96 1.66 -20.08
N GLN A 329 18.31 2.70 -19.52
CA GLN A 329 17.06 3.22 -20.06
C GLN A 329 17.23 3.98 -21.38
N PRO A 330 16.16 4.16 -22.18
CA PRO A 330 16.16 5.15 -23.25
C PRO A 330 16.50 6.54 -22.73
N LEU A 331 17.29 7.30 -23.50
CA LEU A 331 17.79 8.61 -23.09
C LEU A 331 16.68 9.60 -22.67
N PHE A 332 15.53 9.57 -23.35
CA PHE A 332 14.42 10.48 -23.03
C PHE A 332 13.77 10.22 -21.66
N LEU A 333 14.08 9.08 -21.02
CA LEU A 333 13.65 8.71 -19.66
C LEU A 333 14.73 8.96 -18.61
N GLN A 334 15.92 9.45 -18.99
CA GLN A 334 17.00 9.73 -18.04
C GLN A 334 17.07 11.23 -17.74
N ILE A 335 17.57 11.60 -16.56
CA ILE A 335 18.16 12.93 -16.39
C ILE A 335 19.62 12.80 -16.83
N GLN A 336 19.92 13.17 -18.08
CA GLN A 336 21.30 13.44 -18.47
C GLN A 336 21.74 14.76 -17.83
N GLY A 337 22.20 14.65 -16.58
CA GLY A 337 22.76 15.74 -15.80
C GLY A 337 24.15 15.42 -15.25
N GLN A 338 24.96 14.65 -15.97
CA GLN A 338 26.40 14.46 -15.75
C GLN A 338 27.11 14.09 -17.07
N LEU A 339 27.11 15.02 -18.04
CA LEU A 339 28.14 15.05 -19.09
C LEU A 339 29.15 16.13 -18.75
#